data_AF-A0A562D891-F1
#
_entry.id   AF-A0A562D891-F1
#
_cell.length_a   1.000
_cell.length_b   1.000
_cell.length_c   1.000
_cell.angle_alpha   90.00
_cell.angle_beta   90.00
_cell.angle_gamma   90.00
#
_symmetry.space_group_name_H-M   'P 1'
#
loop_
_entity.id
_entity.type
_entity.pdbx_description
1 polymer ?
#
loop_
_entity_poly.entity_id
_entity_poly.type
_entity_poly.pdbx_seq_one_letter_code
_entity_poly.pdbx_strand_id
1 'polypeptide(L)'
;MPPLRYADPVPAAAAASAELAHLRLRYKLPGQDESRLLETPVLRSALRAQASESLRFAAAVAGYADLLRGGRYVDQWTWDDVAATARGALGEDRFGLRHEFLRLVDVARDVTTPQTGNGGSAE
;
A
#
# COMPACT_ATOMS: atom_id res chain seq x y z
N MET A 1 -16.29 -6.79 26.92
CA MET A 1 -15.81 -5.87 25.85
C MET A 1 -16.69 -4.64 25.85
N PRO A 2 -16.18 -3.44 25.53
CA PRO A 2 -17.02 -2.25 25.40
C PRO A 2 -17.98 -2.39 24.20
N PRO A 3 -19.13 -1.67 24.21
CA PRO A 3 -20.13 -1.74 23.15
C PRO A 3 -19.56 -1.27 21.80
N LEU A 4 -20.02 -1.90 20.71
CA LEU A 4 -19.62 -1.58 19.35
C LEU A 4 -20.28 -0.29 18.90
N ARG A 5 -19.47 0.77 18.72
CA ARG A 5 -19.92 2.13 18.35
C ARG A 5 -20.71 2.21 17.03
N TYR A 6 -20.62 1.19 16.18
CA TYR A 6 -21.27 1.13 14.86
C TYR A 6 -22.17 -0.10 14.68
N ALA A 7 -22.49 -0.86 15.74
CA ALA A 7 -23.27 -2.10 15.59
C ALA A 7 -24.78 -1.90 15.43
N ASP A 8 -25.32 -0.77 15.91
CA ASP A 8 -26.74 -0.46 15.74
C ASP A 8 -26.93 0.48 14.54
N PRO A 9 -28.00 0.31 13.72
CA PRO A 9 -28.38 1.25 12.70
C PRO A 9 -28.96 2.50 13.38
N VAL A 10 -28.09 3.32 13.95
CA VAL A 10 -28.45 4.62 14.50
C VAL A 10 -28.83 5.52 13.32
N PRO A 11 -30.04 6.13 13.31
CA PRO A 11 -30.40 7.07 12.26
C PRO A 11 -29.34 8.17 12.21
N ALA A 12 -28.73 8.32 11.03
CA ALA A 12 -27.53 9.12 10.82
C ALA A 12 -27.77 10.59 11.18
N ALA A 13 -27.55 10.94 12.45
CA ALA A 13 -27.33 12.31 12.84
C ALA A 13 -26.08 12.78 12.09
N ALA A 14 -26.19 13.92 11.40
CA ALA A 14 -25.25 14.43 10.38
C ALA A 14 -23.74 14.40 10.75
N ALA A 15 -23.38 14.23 12.02
CA ALA A 15 -22.02 13.98 12.51
C ALA A 15 -21.42 12.63 12.05
N ALA A 16 -22.23 11.60 11.79
CA ALA A 16 -21.75 10.31 11.27
C ALA A 16 -21.33 10.35 9.79
N SER A 17 -21.65 11.43 9.06
CA SER A 17 -21.23 11.57 7.67
C SER A 17 -19.75 11.94 7.54
N ALA A 18 -19.18 12.62 8.53
CA ALA A 18 -17.82 13.17 8.46
C ALA A 18 -16.74 12.26 9.08
N GLU A 19 -17.12 11.20 9.81
CA GLU A 19 -16.19 10.24 10.41
C GLU A 19 -16.11 8.96 9.54
N LEU A 20 -14.91 8.47 9.27
CA LEU A 20 -14.66 7.25 8.49
C LEU A 20 -14.43 6.03 9.38
N ALA A 21 -13.73 6.22 10.49
CA ALA A 21 -13.38 5.16 11.43
C ALA A 21 -13.04 5.76 12.80
N HIS A 22 -13.00 4.92 13.82
CA HIS A 22 -12.53 5.29 15.16
C HIS A 22 -11.40 4.36 15.60
N LEU A 23 -10.18 4.91 15.68
CA LEU A 23 -8.97 4.18 16.09
C LEU A 23 -8.92 4.09 17.61
N ARG A 24 -8.76 2.87 18.12
CA ARG A 24 -8.49 2.59 19.55
C ARG A 24 -7.23 1.75 19.65
N LEU A 25 -6.10 2.39 19.97
CA LEU A 25 -4.80 1.74 20.05
C LEU A 25 -4.29 1.76 21.48
N ARG A 26 -4.01 0.58 22.04
CA ARG A 26 -3.26 0.46 23.29
C ARG A 26 -1.78 0.30 22.97
N TYR A 27 -0.94 1.14 23.54
CA TYR A 27 0.51 1.07 23.37
C TYR A 27 1.23 1.17 24.71
N LYS A 28 2.48 0.71 24.75
CA LYS A 28 3.42 0.87 25.86
C LYS A 28 4.68 1.52 25.32
N LEU A 29 5.27 2.43 26.08
CA LEU A 29 6.59 2.97 25.76
C LEU A 29 7.67 2.00 26.24
N PRO A 30 8.86 1.97 25.61
CA PRO A 30 9.98 1.18 26.10
C PRO A 30 10.28 1.51 27.57
N GLY A 31 10.40 0.48 28.40
CA GLY A 31 10.65 0.63 29.84
C GLY A 31 9.44 1.03 30.69
N GLN A 32 8.22 1.11 30.13
CA GLN A 32 6.99 1.31 30.91
C GLN A 32 6.17 0.04 31.02
N ASP A 33 5.70 -0.23 32.24
CA ASP A 33 4.83 -1.37 32.54
C ASP A 33 3.36 -1.07 32.27
N GLU A 34 2.96 0.20 32.32
CA GLU A 34 1.58 0.64 32.12
C GLU A 34 1.26 0.92 30.65
N SER A 35 0.10 0.42 30.20
CA SER A 35 -0.42 0.64 28.86
C SER A 35 -1.29 1.88 28.78
N ARG A 36 -1.03 2.73 27.79
CA ARG A 36 -1.82 3.92 27.47
C ARG A 36 -2.81 3.61 26.35
N LEU A 37 -4.02 4.17 26.45
CA LEU A 37 -5.05 4.08 25.42
C LEU A 37 -5.07 5.37 24.60
N LEU A 38 -4.91 5.24 23.28
CA LEU A 38 -5.11 6.30 22.30
C LEU A 38 -6.45 6.07 21.61
N GLU A 39 -7.34 7.07 21.67
CA GLU A 39 -8.61 7.07 20.96
C GLU A 39 -8.63 8.25 20.00
N THR A 40 -8.84 8.01 18.71
CA THR A 40 -8.79 9.06 17.69
C THR A 40 -9.79 8.78 16.57
N PRO A 41 -10.73 9.70 16.29
CA PRO A 41 -11.59 9.59 15.12
C PRO A 41 -10.79 9.91 13.84
N VAL A 42 -11.00 9.09 12.81
CA VAL A 42 -10.50 9.33 11.45
C VAL A 42 -11.57 10.09 10.70
N LEU A 43 -11.34 11.37 10.43
CA LEU A 43 -12.31 12.23 9.76
C LEU A 43 -12.11 12.22 8.24
N ARG A 44 -13.20 12.37 7.49
CA ARG A 44 -13.18 12.57 6.03
C ARG A 44 -12.38 13.78 5.63
N SER A 45 -12.41 14.84 6.41
CA SER A 45 -11.61 16.06 6.17
C SER A 45 -10.10 15.83 6.24
N ALA A 46 -9.66 14.75 6.90
CA ALA A 46 -8.25 14.36 6.96
C ALA A 46 -7.80 13.52 5.75
N LEU A 47 -8.72 13.12 4.87
CA LEU A 47 -8.37 12.40 3.65
C LEU A 47 -7.49 13.27 2.76
N ARG A 48 -6.41 12.66 2.28
CA ARG A 48 -5.58 13.23 1.22
C ARG A 48 -5.89 12.50 -0.07
N ALA A 49 -6.03 13.25 -1.16
CA ALA A 49 -6.22 12.67 -2.48
C ALA A 49 -5.06 11.75 -2.87
N GLN A 50 -3.85 12.07 -2.40
CA GLN A 50 -2.65 11.27 -2.62
C GLN A 50 -2.16 10.66 -1.30
N ALA A 51 -1.92 9.36 -1.32
CA ALA A 51 -1.24 8.62 -0.25
C ALA A 51 0.18 9.18 0.00
N SER A 52 0.81 8.87 1.14
CA SER A 52 2.19 9.28 1.41
C SER A 52 3.18 8.57 0.46
N GLU A 53 4.36 9.16 0.25
CA GLU A 53 5.44 8.53 -0.55
C GLU A 53 5.78 7.13 -0.05
N SER A 54 5.89 6.96 1.27
CA SER A 54 6.18 5.65 1.86
C SER A 54 5.07 4.64 1.60
N LEU A 55 3.80 5.05 1.65
CA LEU A 55 2.68 4.13 1.38
C LEU A 55 2.62 3.74 -0.10
N ARG A 56 2.81 4.70 -1.02
CA ARG A 56 2.86 4.42 -2.47
C ARG A 56 4.02 3.49 -2.82
N PHE A 57 5.20 3.74 -2.25
CA PHE A 57 6.36 2.88 -2.46
C PHE A 57 6.14 1.47 -1.89
N ALA A 58 5.59 1.36 -0.68
CA ALA A 58 5.25 0.06 -0.10
C ALA A 58 4.22 -0.71 -0.95
N ALA A 59 3.24 -0.01 -1.53
CA ALA A 59 2.31 -0.61 -2.48
C ALA A 59 3.04 -1.13 -3.72
N ALA A 60 3.95 -0.35 -4.32
CA ALA A 60 4.75 -0.81 -5.46
C ALA A 60 5.59 -2.06 -5.13
N VAL A 61 6.19 -2.13 -3.93
CA VAL A 61 6.92 -3.32 -3.46
C VAL A 61 5.98 -4.53 -3.31
N ALA A 62 4.77 -4.33 -2.79
CA ALA A 62 3.78 -5.40 -2.70
C ALA A 62 3.34 -5.88 -4.09
N GLY A 63 3.12 -4.97 -5.04
CA GLY A 63 2.82 -5.28 -6.43
C GLY A 63 3.92 -6.06 -7.13
N TYR A 64 5.17 -5.60 -6.99
CA TYR A 64 6.35 -6.32 -7.45
C TYR A 64 6.39 -7.76 -6.95
N ALA A 65 6.22 -7.95 -5.63
CA ALA A 65 6.26 -9.27 -5.01
C ALA A 65 5.13 -10.17 -5.49
N ASP A 66 3.96 -9.61 -5.79
CA ASP A 66 2.84 -10.40 -6.32
C ASP A 66 3.03 -10.76 -7.80
N LEU A 67 3.52 -9.83 -8.62
CA LEU A 67 3.83 -10.08 -10.03
C LEU A 67 4.89 -11.17 -10.19
N LEU A 68 5.91 -11.18 -9.34
CA LEU A 68 6.89 -12.29 -9.28
C LEU A 68 6.24 -13.66 -8.99
N ARG A 69 5.08 -13.67 -8.31
CA ARG A 69 4.31 -14.89 -7.99
C ARG A 69 3.21 -15.19 -9.03
N GLY A 70 3.18 -14.47 -10.14
CA GLY A 70 2.19 -14.62 -11.20
C GLY A 70 0.98 -13.71 -11.10
N GLY A 71 1.00 -12.68 -10.22
CA GLY A 71 0.04 -11.57 -10.25
C GLY A 71 -1.39 -11.90 -9.86
N ARG A 72 -1.60 -12.85 -8.92
CA ARG A 72 -2.95 -13.32 -8.57
C ARG A 72 -3.77 -12.29 -7.78
N TYR A 73 -3.12 -11.48 -6.96
CA TYR A 73 -3.76 -10.61 -5.97
C TYR A 73 -3.75 -9.14 -6.36
N VAL A 74 -2.97 -8.76 -7.37
CA VAL A 74 -2.89 -7.38 -7.87
C VAL A 74 -3.58 -7.22 -9.22
N ASP A 75 -4.89 -7.52 -9.26
CA ASP A 75 -5.82 -7.36 -10.41
C ASP A 75 -5.14 -7.11 -11.78
N GLN A 76 -5.21 -5.88 -12.29
CA GLN A 76 -4.70 -5.47 -13.60
C GLN A 76 -3.34 -4.75 -13.49
N TRP A 77 -2.67 -4.86 -12.35
CA TRP A 77 -1.46 -4.08 -12.11
C TRP A 77 -0.29 -4.69 -12.89
N THR A 78 0.34 -3.89 -13.73
CA THR A 78 1.44 -4.34 -14.60
C THR A 78 2.80 -3.97 -14.03
N TRP A 79 3.88 -4.53 -14.62
CA TRP A 79 5.25 -4.11 -14.31
C TRP A 79 5.46 -2.60 -14.53
N ASP A 80 4.80 -2.02 -15.54
CA ASP A 80 4.84 -0.58 -15.83
C ASP A 80 4.20 0.24 -14.71
N ASP A 81 3.08 -0.22 -14.17
CA ASP A 81 2.38 0.46 -13.08
C ASP A 81 3.18 0.41 -11.78
N VAL A 82 3.83 -0.73 -11.49
CA VAL A 82 4.75 -0.87 -10.35
C VAL A 82 5.90 0.12 -10.49
N ALA A 83 6.54 0.17 -11.65
CA ALA A 83 7.65 1.07 -11.90
C ALA A 83 7.23 2.55 -11.82
N ALA A 84 6.08 2.91 -12.41
CA ALA A 84 5.53 4.26 -12.35
C ALA A 84 5.21 4.68 -10.90
N THR A 85 4.58 3.79 -10.14
CA THR A 85 4.23 4.04 -8.73
C THR A 85 5.48 4.22 -7.87
N ALA A 86 6.50 3.39 -8.07
CA ALA A 86 7.77 3.47 -7.36
C ALA A 86 8.56 4.75 -7.71
N ARG A 87 8.65 5.11 -9.01
CA ARG A 87 9.29 6.36 -9.46
C ARG A 87 8.62 7.59 -8.87
N GLY A 88 7.29 7.61 -8.88
CA GLY A 88 6.50 8.69 -8.26
C GLY A 88 6.57 8.72 -6.72
N ALA A 89 7.29 7.80 -6.09
CA ALA A 89 7.42 7.65 -4.65
C ALA A 89 8.88 7.53 -4.17
N LEU A 90 9.84 8.02 -4.97
CA LEU A 90 11.26 8.01 -4.63
C LEU A 90 11.55 8.84 -3.37
N GLY A 91 11.04 10.09 -3.29
CA GLY A 91 11.27 10.97 -2.14
C GLY A 91 12.76 11.17 -1.83
N GLU A 92 13.09 11.37 -0.56
CA GLU A 92 14.48 11.36 -0.09
C GLU A 92 15.01 9.91 -0.05
N ASP A 93 16.00 9.61 -0.90
CA ASP A 93 16.60 8.28 -1.02
C ASP A 93 18.09 8.32 -0.64
N ARG A 94 18.36 8.65 0.63
CA ARG A 94 19.73 8.85 1.14
C ARG A 94 20.67 7.67 0.91
N PHE A 95 20.12 6.46 0.89
CA PHE A 95 20.86 5.22 0.74
C PHE A 95 20.75 4.60 -0.65
N GLY A 96 20.02 5.23 -1.59
CA GLY A 96 19.84 4.74 -2.95
C GLY A 96 18.98 3.47 -3.07
N LEU A 97 18.29 3.06 -2.00
CA LEU A 97 17.54 1.79 -1.96
C LEU A 97 16.29 1.83 -2.82
N ARG A 98 15.64 3.00 -2.94
CA ARG A 98 14.43 3.14 -3.75
C ARG A 98 14.76 3.19 -5.23
N HIS A 99 15.90 3.79 -5.60
CA HIS A 99 16.44 3.69 -6.95
C HIS A 99 16.90 2.27 -7.29
N GLU A 100 17.52 1.56 -6.34
CA GLU A 100 17.89 0.16 -6.55
C GLU A 100 16.68 -0.72 -6.82
N PHE A 101 15.59 -0.51 -6.07
CA PHE A 101 14.34 -1.21 -6.30
C PHE A 101 13.81 -1.03 -7.74
N LEU A 102 13.93 0.16 -8.32
CA LEU A 102 13.54 0.38 -9.72
C LEU A 102 14.34 -0.49 -10.70
N ARG A 103 15.66 -0.65 -10.46
CA ARG A 103 16.48 -1.56 -11.27
C ARG A 103 16.00 -3.00 -11.16
N LEU A 104 15.61 -3.43 -9.96
CA LEU A 104 15.05 -4.77 -9.73
C LEU A 104 13.71 -4.99 -10.43
N VAL A 105 12.88 -3.95 -10.52
CA VAL A 105 11.60 -4.00 -11.27
C VAL A 105 11.87 -4.21 -12.75
N ASP A 106 12.82 -3.47 -13.33
CA ASP A 106 13.19 -3.62 -14.74
C ASP A 106 13.74 -5.02 -15.03
N VAL A 107 14.65 -5.53 -14.19
CA VAL A 107 15.17 -6.91 -14.31
C VAL A 107 14.05 -7.94 -14.20
N ALA A 108 13.13 -7.79 -13.23
CA ALA A 108 12.02 -8.72 -13.04
C ALA A 108 11.09 -8.73 -14.26
N ARG A 109 10.81 -7.56 -14.84
CA ARG A 109 10.03 -7.47 -16.08
C ARG A 109 10.70 -8.25 -17.20
N ASP A 110 12.00 -8.07 -17.40
CA ASP A 110 12.73 -8.71 -18.49
C ASP A 110 12.77 -10.24 -18.37
N VAL A 111 12.90 -10.77 -17.15
CA VAL A 111 12.99 -12.23 -16.93
C VAL A 111 11.64 -12.92 -16.79
N THR A 112 10.56 -12.19 -16.51
CA THR A 112 9.20 -12.76 -16.35
C THR A 112 8.29 -12.52 -17.54
N THR A 113 8.61 -11.55 -18.39
CA THR A 113 7.91 -11.40 -19.67
C THR A 113 8.39 -12.51 -20.58
N PRO A 114 7.53 -13.45 -21.02
CA PRO A 114 7.96 -14.51 -21.91
C PRO A 114 8.59 -13.88 -23.16
N GLN A 115 9.83 -14.24 -23.46
CA GLN A 115 10.42 -13.94 -24.76
C GLN A 115 9.52 -14.60 -25.81
N THR A 116 8.72 -13.81 -26.53
CA THR A 116 8.10 -14.26 -27.76
C THR A 116 9.21 -14.45 -28.80
N GLY A 117 9.95 -15.55 -28.66
CA GLY A 117 11.00 -15.99 -29.56
C GLY A 117 10.37 -16.56 -30.83
N ASN A 118 10.27 -15.69 -31.83
CA ASN A 118 10.33 -15.95 -33.26
C ASN A 118 10.43 -17.44 -33.70
N GLY A 119 9.29 -18.10 -33.87
CA GLY A 119 9.17 -19.38 -34.59
C GLY A 119 9.14 -19.15 -36.10
N GLY A 120 10.26 -18.71 -36.67
CA GLY A 120 10.46 -18.64 -38.11
C GLY A 120 11.02 -19.96 -38.67
N SER A 121 10.26 -20.54 -39.60
CA SER A 121 10.69 -21.47 -40.64
C SER A 121 11.13 -22.88 -40.24
N ALA A 122 10.25 -23.85 -40.47
CA ALA A 122 10.62 -25.19 -40.88
C ALA A 122 9.66 -25.63 -42.00
N GLU A 123 10.25 -25.76 -43.19
CA GLU A 123 9.85 -26.54 -44.40
C GLU A 123 8.40 -26.52 -44.93
#